data_AF-A0A4R4ZW09-F1
#
_entry.id   AF-A0A4R4ZW09-F1
#
_cell.length_a   1.000
_cell.length_b   1.000
_cell.length_c   1.000
_cell.angle_alpha   90.00
_cell.angle_beta   90.00
_cell.angle_gamma   90.00
#
_symmetry.space_group_name_H-M   'P 1'
#
loop_
_entity.id
_entity.type
_entity.pdbx_description
1 polymer ?
#
loop_
_entity_poly.entity_id
_entity_poly.type
_entity_poly.pdbx_seq_one_letter_code
_entity_poly.pdbx_strand_id
1 'polypeptide(L)'
;MSTPAAEQQRTQERAAWLADIAANALHSARGSLGRAAHVTQEVDNYLRRSEEELAYLPGQANQVRAAEGETRPFVRNAQHLAGTADDRIRHGQAGIAEVRNQLDQGANALRAGREALNELSTLPVQHDTAAMVRLAYKIGALDNAVQNAHHGMDEASRRLTSARDSLAPLVNGAPTQDRESTAALINQSATAADTQLANARLGLGTLNESFATTQGDSQAAAADSADLARHFAAAANPTPSAAQQHQPAAGDEAHKPKESEIASRLRGL
;
A
#
# COMPACT_ATOMS: atom_id res chain seq x y z
N MET A 1 -46.79 -11.05 11.02
CA MET A 1 -46.43 -11.28 9.60
C MET A 1 -45.87 -9.97 9.06
N SER A 2 -44.65 -9.97 8.53
CA SER A 2 -44.07 -8.77 7.91
C SER A 2 -44.75 -8.53 6.57
N THR A 3 -44.93 -7.27 6.18
CA THR A 3 -45.46 -6.93 4.84
C THR A 3 -44.35 -7.05 3.78
N PRO A 4 -44.68 -7.36 2.52
CA PRO A 4 -43.69 -7.43 1.43
C PRO A 4 -42.83 -6.16 1.30
N ALA A 5 -43.41 -4.99 1.57
CA ALA A 5 -42.68 -3.72 1.59
C ALA A 5 -41.63 -3.64 2.71
N ALA A 6 -41.92 -4.16 3.90
CA ALA A 6 -40.97 -4.18 5.02
C ALA A 6 -39.81 -5.16 4.78
N GLU A 7 -40.06 -6.27 4.09
CA GLU A 7 -39.02 -7.24 3.69
C GLU A 7 -38.12 -6.66 2.59
N GLN A 8 -38.69 -5.95 1.63
CA GLN A 8 -37.94 -5.27 0.57
C GLN A 8 -37.06 -4.16 1.14
N GLN A 9 -37.56 -3.35 2.08
CA GLN A 9 -36.80 -2.31 2.75
C GLN A 9 -35.61 -2.88 3.54
N ARG A 10 -35.81 -3.94 4.34
CA ARG A 10 -34.71 -4.62 5.06
C ARG A 10 -33.64 -5.17 4.12
N THR A 11 -34.05 -5.68 2.97
CA THR A 11 -33.12 -6.21 1.96
C THR A 11 -32.29 -5.07 1.35
N GLN A 12 -32.89 -3.92 1.08
CA GLN A 12 -32.17 -2.72 0.60
C GLN A 12 -31.21 -2.16 1.66
N GLU A 13 -31.63 -2.09 2.92
CA GLU A 13 -30.76 -1.66 4.04
C GLU A 13 -29.56 -2.60 4.20
N ARG A 14 -29.76 -3.93 4.11
CA ARG A 14 -28.67 -4.91 4.13
C ARG A 14 -27.72 -4.73 2.94
N ALA A 15 -28.25 -4.49 1.75
CA ALA A 15 -27.44 -4.26 0.56
C ALA A 15 -26.56 -3.01 0.70
N ALA A 16 -27.12 -1.92 1.23
CA ALA A 16 -26.38 -0.69 1.52
C ALA A 16 -25.26 -0.91 2.54
N TRP A 17 -25.54 -1.65 3.62
CA TRP A 17 -24.55 -1.99 4.62
C TRP A 17 -23.39 -2.85 4.07
N LEU A 18 -23.69 -3.86 3.25
CA LEU A 18 -22.66 -4.68 2.60
C LEU A 18 -21.80 -3.88 1.62
N ALA A 19 -22.42 -2.98 0.85
CA ALA A 19 -21.70 -2.12 -0.07
C ALA A 19 -20.75 -1.15 0.68
N ASP A 20 -21.17 -0.62 1.84
CA ASP A 20 -20.32 0.20 2.71
C ASP A 20 -19.15 -0.61 3.30
N ILE A 21 -19.39 -1.86 3.73
CA ILE A 21 -18.30 -2.76 4.16
C ILE A 21 -17.29 -2.96 3.04
N ALA A 22 -17.75 -3.26 1.82
CA ALA A 22 -16.86 -3.45 0.67
C ALA A 22 -16.01 -2.20 0.39
N ALA A 23 -16.62 -1.02 0.47
CA ALA A 23 -15.93 0.25 0.26
C ALA A 23 -14.88 0.53 1.35
N ASN A 24 -15.25 0.34 2.61
CA ASN A 24 -14.36 0.54 3.76
C ASN A 24 -13.21 -0.48 3.77
N ALA A 25 -13.48 -1.72 3.39
CA ALA A 25 -12.49 -2.76 3.20
C ALA A 25 -11.45 -2.39 2.13
N LEU A 26 -11.90 -1.94 0.96
CA LEU A 26 -11.00 -1.51 -0.12
C LEU A 26 -10.18 -0.26 0.26
N HIS A 27 -10.80 0.70 0.94
CA HIS A 27 -10.10 1.86 1.47
C HIS A 27 -9.00 1.44 2.47
N SER A 28 -9.32 0.53 3.39
CA SER A 28 -8.38 -0.01 4.37
C SER A 28 -7.24 -0.78 3.70
N ALA A 29 -7.55 -1.63 2.73
CA ALA A 29 -6.56 -2.37 1.95
C ALA A 29 -5.59 -1.42 1.24
N ARG A 30 -6.11 -0.36 0.59
CA ARG A 30 -5.30 0.68 -0.04
C ARG A 30 -4.37 1.36 0.96
N GLY A 31 -4.90 1.73 2.13
CA GLY A 31 -4.12 2.37 3.19
C GLY A 31 -2.94 1.49 3.65
N SER A 32 -3.19 0.20 3.85
CA SER A 32 -2.15 -0.75 4.25
C SER A 32 -1.12 -0.99 3.15
N LEU A 33 -1.55 -1.14 1.89
CA LEU A 33 -0.65 -1.27 0.73
C LEU A 33 0.24 -0.03 0.55
N GLY A 34 -0.31 1.17 0.74
CA GLY A 34 0.46 2.41 0.68
C GLY A 34 1.54 2.49 1.77
N ARG A 35 1.22 2.05 3.00
CA ARG A 35 2.21 1.95 4.09
C ARG A 35 3.26 0.88 3.80
N ALA A 36 2.86 -0.29 3.30
CA ALA A 36 3.78 -1.35 2.87
C ALA A 36 4.79 -0.84 1.84
N ALA A 37 4.33 -0.09 0.84
CA ALA A 37 5.20 0.51 -0.17
C ALA A 37 6.19 1.52 0.44
N HIS A 38 5.72 2.39 1.34
CA HIS A 38 6.58 3.36 2.01
C HIS A 38 7.69 2.69 2.83
N VAL A 39 7.33 1.71 3.67
CA VAL A 39 8.32 0.98 4.48
C VAL A 39 9.30 0.20 3.59
N THR A 40 8.83 -0.36 2.47
CA THR A 40 9.71 -1.05 1.50
C THR A 40 10.78 -0.10 0.92
N GLN A 41 10.42 1.16 0.64
CA GLN A 41 11.38 2.18 0.20
C GLN A 41 12.39 2.55 1.30
N GLU A 42 11.95 2.65 2.56
CA GLU A 42 12.85 2.87 3.68
C GLU A 42 13.85 1.73 3.85
N VAL A 43 13.37 0.48 3.78
CA VAL A 43 14.23 -0.72 3.80
C VAL A 43 15.27 -0.66 2.67
N ASP A 44 14.86 -0.40 1.42
CA ASP A 44 15.81 -0.30 0.32
C ASP A 44 16.90 0.77 0.56
N ASN A 45 16.52 1.92 1.13
CA ASN A 45 17.46 2.97 1.49
C ASN A 45 18.48 2.52 2.56
N TYR A 46 18.04 1.76 3.57
CA TYR A 46 18.96 1.19 4.56
C TYR A 46 19.91 0.18 3.93
N LEU A 47 19.41 -0.70 3.07
CA LEU A 47 20.23 -1.72 2.42
C LEU A 47 21.24 -1.11 1.45
N ARG A 48 20.86 -0.07 0.70
CA ARG A 48 21.78 0.69 -0.15
C ARG A 48 22.97 1.25 0.64
N ARG A 49 22.68 1.83 1.82
CA ARG A 49 23.73 2.31 2.70
C ARG A 49 24.60 1.16 3.23
N SER A 50 24.05 -0.03 3.47
CA SER A 50 24.87 -1.20 3.85
C SER A 50 25.82 -1.63 2.73
N GLU A 51 25.37 -1.62 1.47
CA GLU A 51 26.23 -1.93 0.32
C GLU A 51 27.41 -0.97 0.21
N GLU A 52 27.18 0.33 0.47
CA GLU A 52 28.27 1.32 0.53
C GLU A 52 29.34 0.93 1.58
N GLU A 53 28.95 0.45 2.76
CA GLU A 53 29.91 -0.02 3.77
C GLU A 53 30.66 -1.28 3.31
N LEU A 54 29.95 -2.23 2.69
CA LEU A 54 30.56 -3.47 2.19
C LEU A 54 31.57 -3.20 1.07
N ALA A 55 31.33 -2.18 0.24
CA ALA A 55 32.24 -1.77 -0.83
C ALA A 55 33.62 -1.32 -0.31
N TYR A 56 33.73 -0.91 0.97
CA TYR A 56 35.01 -0.56 1.59
C TYR A 56 35.79 -1.77 2.14
N LEU A 57 35.15 -2.92 2.36
CA LEU A 57 35.80 -4.11 2.92
C LEU A 57 36.93 -4.66 2.04
N PRO A 58 36.81 -4.73 0.70
CA PRO A 58 37.94 -5.14 -0.14
C PRO A 58 39.17 -4.24 -0.01
N GLY A 59 38.97 -2.95 0.25
CA GLY A 59 40.06 -2.02 0.57
C GLY A 59 40.79 -2.41 1.85
N GLN A 60 40.06 -2.82 2.90
CA GLN A 60 40.66 -3.30 4.15
C GLN A 60 41.41 -4.63 3.95
N ALA A 61 40.86 -5.55 3.15
CA ALA A 61 41.54 -6.81 2.81
C ALA A 61 42.88 -6.56 2.12
N ASN A 62 42.94 -5.62 1.17
CA ASN A 62 44.17 -5.24 0.50
C ASN A 62 45.20 -4.63 1.46
N GLN A 63 44.76 -3.81 2.42
CA GLN A 63 45.62 -3.25 3.46
C GLN A 63 46.17 -4.33 4.39
N VAL A 64 45.36 -5.32 4.80
CA VAL A 64 45.83 -6.47 5.59
C VAL A 64 46.91 -7.26 4.85
N ARG A 65 46.71 -7.49 3.54
CA ARG A 65 47.68 -8.21 2.70
C ARG A 65 49.00 -7.45 2.56
N ALA A 66 48.94 -6.14 2.33
CA ALA A 66 50.09 -5.30 2.10
C ALA A 66 50.84 -4.87 3.38
N ALA A 67 50.23 -5.04 4.56
CA ALA A 67 50.80 -4.63 5.83
C ALA A 67 52.03 -5.48 6.18
N GLU A 68 53.23 -4.90 6.08
CA GLU A 68 54.51 -5.52 6.46
C GLU A 68 54.72 -5.60 7.98
N GLY A 69 53.82 -4.99 8.76
CA GLY A 69 53.85 -4.94 10.23
C GLY A 69 52.50 -5.28 10.87
N GLU A 70 51.92 -4.33 11.62
CA GLU A 70 50.70 -4.57 12.39
C GLU A 70 49.44 -4.56 11.50
N THR A 71 48.76 -5.71 11.38
CA THR A 71 47.49 -5.86 10.63
C THR A 71 46.24 -5.47 11.42
N ARG A 72 46.35 -5.40 12.75
CA ARG A 72 45.22 -5.20 13.67
C ARG A 72 44.36 -3.97 13.35
N PRO A 73 44.89 -2.79 12.98
CA PRO A 73 44.06 -1.64 12.64
C PRO A 73 43.11 -1.92 11.47
N PHE A 74 43.62 -2.54 10.40
CA PHE A 74 42.84 -2.85 9.20
C PHE A 74 41.79 -3.93 9.47
N VAL A 75 42.13 -4.93 10.28
CA VAL A 75 41.17 -5.94 10.72
C VAL A 75 40.07 -5.30 11.58
N ARG A 76 40.40 -4.43 12.54
CA ARG A 76 39.40 -3.71 13.34
C ARG A 76 38.48 -2.84 12.51
N ASN A 77 39.02 -2.15 11.50
CA ASN A 77 38.21 -1.37 10.57
C ASN A 77 37.24 -2.27 9.79
N ALA A 78 37.70 -3.41 9.27
CA ALA A 78 36.85 -4.39 8.60
C ALA A 78 35.74 -4.92 9.53
N GLN A 79 36.07 -5.22 10.78
CA GLN A 79 35.09 -5.63 11.80
C GLN A 79 34.05 -4.53 12.08
N HIS A 80 34.49 -3.27 12.17
CA HIS A 80 33.60 -2.13 12.39
C HIS A 80 32.63 -1.90 11.21
N LEU A 81 33.13 -1.97 9.98
CA LEU A 81 32.31 -1.86 8.76
C LEU A 81 31.31 -3.02 8.68
N ALA A 82 31.76 -4.26 8.92
CA ALA A 82 30.90 -5.44 8.94
C ALA A 82 29.82 -5.35 10.03
N GLY A 83 30.17 -4.86 11.23
CA GLY A 83 29.20 -4.63 12.31
C GLY A 83 28.16 -3.57 11.95
N THR A 84 28.59 -2.45 11.36
CA THR A 84 27.68 -1.39 10.88
C THR A 84 26.73 -1.90 9.80
N ALA A 85 27.25 -2.69 8.86
CA ALA A 85 26.43 -3.34 7.84
C ALA A 85 25.44 -4.34 8.44
N ASP A 86 25.88 -5.22 9.36
CA ASP A 86 25.01 -6.19 10.05
C ASP A 86 23.88 -5.49 10.81
N ASP A 87 24.17 -4.41 11.53
CA ASP A 87 23.16 -3.63 12.26
C ASP A 87 22.12 -3.03 11.31
N ARG A 88 22.54 -2.45 10.18
CA ARG A 88 21.60 -1.93 9.17
C ARG A 88 20.80 -3.05 8.51
N ILE A 89 21.40 -4.22 8.27
CA ILE A 89 20.67 -5.38 7.74
C ILE A 89 19.61 -5.85 8.74
N ARG A 90 19.89 -5.86 10.05
CA ARG A 90 18.89 -6.16 11.09
C ARG A 90 17.72 -5.18 11.07
N HIS A 91 17.99 -3.88 10.89
CA HIS A 91 16.94 -2.88 10.72
C HIS A 91 16.12 -3.13 9.45
N GLY A 92 16.78 -3.50 8.34
CA GLY A 92 16.10 -3.93 7.12
C GLY A 92 15.19 -5.14 7.34
N GLN A 93 15.63 -6.15 8.09
CA GLN A 93 14.82 -7.32 8.45
C GLN A 93 13.59 -6.93 9.29
N ALA A 94 13.75 -6.02 10.25
CA ALA A 94 12.63 -5.50 11.03
C ALA A 94 11.62 -4.75 10.15
N GLY A 95 12.10 -3.93 9.20
CA GLY A 95 11.24 -3.25 8.23
C GLY A 95 10.51 -4.23 7.30
N ILE A 96 11.15 -5.31 6.85
CA ILE A 96 10.47 -6.37 6.08
C ILE A 96 9.34 -7.02 6.91
N ALA A 97 9.56 -7.25 8.21
CA ALA A 97 8.51 -7.77 9.09
C ALA A 97 7.34 -6.79 9.22
N GLU A 98 7.60 -5.48 9.28
CA GLU A 98 6.57 -4.47 9.26
C GLU A 98 5.79 -4.45 7.93
N VAL A 99 6.48 -4.56 6.78
CA VAL A 99 5.81 -4.69 5.47
C VAL A 99 4.88 -5.89 5.45
N ARG A 100 5.31 -7.06 5.94
CA ARG A 100 4.45 -8.25 6.06
C ARG A 100 3.20 -7.98 6.89
N ASN A 101 3.34 -7.31 8.04
CA ASN A 101 2.18 -6.96 8.87
C ASN A 101 1.19 -6.05 8.13
N GLN A 102 1.68 -5.10 7.33
CA GLN A 102 0.81 -4.25 6.50
C GLN A 102 0.13 -5.05 5.38
N LEU A 103 0.84 -5.97 4.75
CA LEU A 103 0.28 -6.88 3.74
C LEU A 103 -0.81 -7.77 4.35
N ASP A 104 -0.61 -8.33 5.54
CA ASP A 104 -1.61 -9.13 6.26
C ASP A 104 -2.87 -8.33 6.56
N GLN A 105 -2.71 -7.08 7.03
CA GLN A 105 -3.84 -6.16 7.24
C GLN A 105 -4.58 -5.88 5.92
N GLY A 106 -3.84 -5.67 4.83
CA GLY A 106 -4.41 -5.50 3.49
C GLY A 106 -5.18 -6.73 3.01
N ALA A 107 -4.61 -7.92 3.15
CA ALA A 107 -5.22 -9.20 2.79
C ALA A 107 -6.52 -9.43 3.57
N ASN A 108 -6.51 -9.18 4.88
CA ASN A 108 -7.70 -9.30 5.73
C ASN A 108 -8.82 -8.34 5.30
N ALA A 109 -8.47 -7.10 4.96
CA ALA A 109 -9.43 -6.14 4.43
C ALA A 109 -9.99 -6.59 3.08
N LEU A 110 -9.14 -7.03 2.14
CA LEU A 110 -9.59 -7.57 0.84
C LEU A 110 -10.53 -8.77 1.00
N ARG A 111 -10.26 -9.66 1.96
CA ARG A 111 -11.14 -10.79 2.27
C ARG A 111 -12.52 -10.33 2.74
N ALA A 112 -12.58 -9.39 3.68
CA ALA A 112 -13.84 -8.81 4.15
C ALA A 112 -14.63 -8.15 3.01
N GLY A 113 -13.94 -7.42 2.12
CA GLY A 113 -14.57 -6.82 0.94
C GLY A 113 -15.13 -7.86 -0.02
N ARG A 114 -14.40 -8.95 -0.27
CA ARG A 114 -14.85 -10.07 -1.11
C ARG A 114 -16.07 -10.76 -0.52
N GLU A 115 -16.07 -11.04 0.78
CA GLU A 115 -17.20 -11.66 1.48
C GLU A 115 -18.45 -10.77 1.39
N ALA A 116 -18.30 -9.46 1.60
CA ALA A 116 -19.40 -8.51 1.48
C ALA A 116 -19.97 -8.44 0.06
N LEU A 117 -19.12 -8.44 -0.97
CA LEU A 117 -19.59 -8.46 -2.37
C LEU A 117 -20.27 -9.78 -2.75
N ASN A 118 -19.73 -10.91 -2.26
CA ASN A 118 -20.36 -12.21 -2.49
C ASN A 118 -21.75 -12.24 -1.86
N GLU A 119 -21.89 -11.81 -0.61
CA GLU A 119 -23.19 -11.74 0.04
C GLU A 119 -24.14 -10.78 -0.70
N LEU A 120 -23.65 -9.60 -1.10
CA LEU A 120 -24.43 -8.61 -1.85
C LEU A 120 -24.97 -9.17 -3.17
N SER A 121 -24.20 -10.01 -3.86
CA SER A 121 -24.61 -10.65 -5.12
C SER A 121 -25.74 -11.67 -4.95
N THR A 122 -25.96 -12.19 -3.74
CA THR A 122 -27.05 -13.13 -3.43
C THR A 122 -28.36 -12.45 -3.06
N LEU A 123 -28.33 -11.15 -2.77
CA LEU A 123 -29.52 -10.41 -2.38
C LEU A 123 -30.42 -10.13 -3.60
N PRO A 124 -31.76 -10.27 -3.46
CA PRO A 124 -32.71 -10.00 -4.54
C PRO A 124 -32.95 -8.48 -4.70
N VAL A 125 -31.88 -7.72 -4.94
CA VAL A 125 -31.90 -6.27 -5.15
C VAL A 125 -31.46 -5.95 -6.57
N GLN A 126 -32.01 -4.89 -7.17
CA GLN A 126 -31.45 -4.36 -8.42
C GLN A 126 -30.06 -3.82 -8.17
N HIS A 127 -29.08 -4.33 -8.90
CA HIS A 127 -27.70 -3.90 -8.81
C HIS A 127 -27.03 -3.97 -10.19
N ASP A 128 -26.03 -3.13 -10.41
CA ASP A 128 -25.20 -3.19 -11.61
C ASP A 128 -24.28 -4.42 -11.51
N THR A 129 -24.72 -5.51 -12.14
CA THR A 129 -23.96 -6.77 -12.20
C THR A 129 -22.59 -6.59 -12.86
N ALA A 130 -22.47 -5.68 -13.83
CA ALA A 130 -21.19 -5.39 -14.48
C ALA A 130 -20.23 -4.66 -13.53
N ALA A 131 -20.72 -3.71 -12.72
CA ALA A 131 -19.92 -3.07 -11.68
C ALA A 131 -19.44 -4.06 -10.62
N MET A 132 -20.33 -4.94 -10.15
CA MET A 132 -20.00 -6.00 -9.19
C MET A 132 -18.91 -6.95 -9.71
N VAL A 133 -19.03 -7.41 -10.97
CA VAL A 133 -18.03 -8.28 -11.60
C VAL A 133 -16.68 -7.58 -11.76
N ARG A 134 -16.66 -6.31 -12.20
CA ARG A 134 -15.43 -5.51 -12.29
C ARG A 134 -14.76 -5.36 -10.93
N LEU A 135 -15.53 -5.09 -9.88
CA LEU A 135 -15.00 -4.91 -8.53
C LEU A 135 -14.46 -6.23 -7.95
N ALA A 136 -15.17 -7.33 -8.14
CA ALA A 136 -14.70 -8.67 -7.74
C ALA A 136 -13.39 -9.05 -8.45
N TYR A 137 -13.28 -8.76 -9.75
CA TYR A 137 -12.04 -8.96 -10.52
C TYR A 137 -10.88 -8.12 -9.95
N LYS A 138 -11.11 -6.83 -9.66
CA LYS A 138 -10.09 -5.94 -9.06
C LYS A 138 -9.64 -6.45 -7.68
N ILE A 139 -10.56 -6.87 -6.80
CA ILE A 139 -10.21 -7.46 -5.51
C ILE A 139 -9.40 -8.75 -5.68
N GLY A 140 -9.73 -9.58 -6.67
CA GLY A 140 -8.95 -10.77 -7.01
C GLY A 140 -7.52 -10.42 -7.45
N ALA A 141 -7.36 -9.41 -8.31
CA ALA A 141 -6.05 -8.94 -8.74
C ALA A 141 -5.21 -8.39 -7.58
N LEU A 142 -5.81 -7.58 -6.69
CA LEU A 142 -5.15 -7.03 -5.49
C LEU A 142 -4.71 -8.14 -4.53
N ASP A 143 -5.53 -9.16 -4.33
CA ASP A 143 -5.21 -10.31 -3.46
C ASP A 143 -4.02 -11.11 -4.01
N ASN A 144 -4.00 -11.37 -5.33
CA ASN A 144 -2.86 -11.99 -5.99
C ASN A 144 -1.58 -11.13 -5.86
N ALA A 145 -1.69 -9.81 -6.00
CA ALA A 145 -0.57 -8.90 -5.81
C ALA A 145 -0.02 -8.95 -4.38
N VAL A 146 -0.90 -8.97 -3.37
CA VAL A 146 -0.51 -9.13 -1.95
C VAL A 146 0.20 -10.45 -1.71
N GLN A 147 -0.31 -11.56 -2.25
CA GLN A 147 0.33 -12.88 -2.11
C GLN A 147 1.72 -12.92 -2.75
N ASN A 148 1.86 -12.36 -3.96
CA ASN A 148 3.16 -12.21 -4.62
C ASN A 148 4.10 -11.34 -3.78
N ALA A 149 3.59 -10.28 -3.16
CA ALA A 149 4.38 -9.42 -2.28
C ALA A 149 4.90 -10.16 -1.05
N HIS A 150 4.07 -11.02 -0.43
CA HIS A 150 4.55 -11.89 0.66
C HIS A 150 5.71 -12.79 0.24
N HIS A 151 5.61 -13.43 -0.93
CA HIS A 151 6.66 -14.30 -1.44
C HIS A 151 7.97 -13.53 -1.67
N GLY A 152 7.87 -12.31 -2.23
CA GLY A 152 9.00 -11.40 -2.40
C GLY A 152 9.65 -11.01 -1.07
N MET A 153 8.85 -10.71 -0.05
CA MET A 153 9.35 -10.38 1.30
C MET A 153 10.02 -11.58 1.98
N ASP A 154 9.54 -12.79 1.76
CA ASP A 154 10.16 -14.02 2.26
C ASP A 154 11.51 -14.29 1.63
N GLU A 155 11.62 -14.10 0.32
CA GLU A 155 12.89 -14.19 -0.39
C GLU A 155 13.87 -13.10 0.07
N ALA A 156 13.43 -11.84 0.17
CA ALA A 156 14.26 -10.75 0.65
C ALA A 156 14.74 -11.00 2.09
N SER A 157 13.86 -11.45 2.99
CA SER A 157 14.21 -11.80 4.36
C SER A 157 15.26 -12.91 4.43
N ARG A 158 15.13 -13.97 3.60
CA ARG A 158 16.12 -15.06 3.53
C ARG A 158 17.48 -14.55 3.04
N ARG A 159 17.49 -13.68 2.02
CA ARG A 159 18.72 -13.06 1.50
C ARG A 159 19.41 -12.19 2.55
N LEU A 160 18.65 -11.39 3.29
CA LEU A 160 19.20 -10.60 4.39
C LEU A 160 19.80 -11.48 5.49
N THR A 161 19.17 -12.60 5.84
CA THR A 161 19.75 -13.57 6.79
C THR A 161 21.08 -14.13 6.25
N SER A 162 21.11 -14.58 5.00
CA SER A 162 22.35 -15.07 4.36
C SER A 162 23.46 -14.02 4.30
N ALA A 163 23.12 -12.75 4.08
CA ALA A 163 24.08 -11.65 4.11
C ALA A 163 24.71 -11.50 5.50
N ARG A 164 23.89 -11.58 6.55
CA ARG A 164 24.36 -11.52 7.95
C ARG A 164 25.22 -12.72 8.31
N ASP A 165 24.82 -13.92 7.92
CA ASP A 165 25.61 -15.14 8.13
C ASP A 165 26.99 -15.04 7.45
N SER A 166 27.05 -14.38 6.29
CA SER A 166 28.30 -14.13 5.57
C SER A 166 29.21 -13.11 6.29
N LEU A 167 28.63 -12.14 7.00
CA LEU A 167 29.36 -11.15 7.80
C LEU A 167 29.73 -11.64 9.21
N ALA A 168 29.04 -12.65 9.72
CA ALA A 168 29.23 -13.17 11.07
C ALA A 168 30.69 -13.49 11.44
N PRO A 169 31.54 -14.07 10.55
CA PRO A 169 32.95 -14.30 10.86
C PRO A 169 33.74 -13.00 11.14
N LEU A 170 33.37 -11.90 10.49
CA LEU A 170 33.99 -10.59 10.74
C LEU A 170 33.43 -9.98 12.02
N VAL A 171 32.12 -10.00 12.20
CA VAL A 171 31.45 -9.42 13.38
C VAL A 171 31.88 -10.09 14.68
N ASN A 172 32.04 -11.42 14.69
CA ASN A 172 32.41 -12.18 15.88
C ASN A 172 33.93 -12.23 16.15
N GLY A 173 34.73 -11.57 15.31
CA GLY A 173 36.17 -11.49 15.45
C GLY A 173 36.92 -12.32 14.43
N ALA A 174 37.35 -11.67 13.35
CA ALA A 174 38.28 -12.27 12.40
C ALA A 174 39.63 -12.65 13.05
N PRO A 175 40.22 -13.81 12.68
CA PRO A 175 41.57 -14.16 13.10
C PRO A 175 42.58 -13.11 12.57
N THR A 176 43.72 -12.96 13.24
CA THR A 176 44.78 -12.01 12.84
C THR A 176 46.15 -12.67 12.66
N GLN A 177 46.22 -13.99 12.77
CA GLN A 177 47.48 -14.75 12.84
C GLN A 177 48.13 -14.93 11.47
N ASP A 178 47.31 -15.10 10.42
CA ASP A 178 47.77 -15.22 9.04
C ASP A 178 47.09 -14.14 8.19
N ARG A 179 47.93 -13.30 7.57
CA ARG A 179 47.51 -12.12 6.82
C ARG A 179 46.73 -12.50 5.57
N GLU A 180 47.16 -13.53 4.86
CA GLU A 180 46.52 -13.89 3.59
C GLU A 180 45.15 -14.52 3.83
N SER A 181 45.04 -15.45 4.79
CA SER A 181 43.73 -15.99 5.18
C SER A 181 42.79 -14.95 5.77
N THR A 182 43.30 -13.99 6.56
CA THR A 182 42.49 -12.89 7.10
C THR A 182 41.96 -11.98 5.98
N ALA A 183 42.83 -11.60 5.03
CA ALA A 183 42.43 -10.80 3.87
C ALA A 183 41.42 -11.56 2.99
N ALA A 184 41.64 -12.86 2.77
CA ALA A 184 40.72 -13.71 2.03
C ALA A 184 39.34 -13.80 2.71
N LEU A 185 39.30 -13.95 4.04
CA LEU A 185 38.06 -13.95 4.81
C LEU A 185 37.29 -12.63 4.64
N ILE A 186 37.98 -11.48 4.77
CA ILE A 186 37.35 -10.17 4.60
C ILE A 186 36.73 -10.04 3.20
N ASN A 187 37.48 -10.39 2.15
CA ASN A 187 37.00 -10.33 0.77
C ASN A 187 35.82 -11.28 0.51
N GLN A 188 35.89 -12.50 1.03
CA GLN A 188 34.86 -13.51 0.82
C GLN A 188 33.56 -13.13 1.54
N SER A 189 33.65 -12.68 2.80
CA SER A 189 32.52 -12.16 3.56
C SER A 189 31.88 -10.96 2.87
N ALA A 190 32.69 -10.00 2.40
CA ALA A 190 32.20 -8.83 1.68
C ALA A 190 31.45 -9.22 0.40
N THR A 191 32.08 -10.04 -0.46
CA THR A 191 31.51 -10.45 -1.75
C THR A 191 30.21 -11.24 -1.57
N ALA A 192 30.19 -12.17 -0.61
CA ALA A 192 29.01 -12.97 -0.32
C ALA A 192 27.87 -12.11 0.22
N ALA A 193 28.14 -11.23 1.19
CA ALA A 193 27.13 -10.34 1.75
C ALA A 193 26.60 -9.34 0.72
N ASP A 194 27.47 -8.74 -0.08
CA ASP A 194 27.12 -7.79 -1.15
C ASP A 194 26.22 -8.44 -2.20
N THR A 195 26.57 -9.66 -2.64
CA THR A 195 25.74 -10.43 -3.58
C THR A 195 24.34 -10.67 -3.03
N GLN A 196 24.21 -11.03 -1.74
CA GLN A 196 22.90 -11.26 -1.12
C GLN A 196 22.11 -9.97 -0.94
N LEU A 197 22.78 -8.86 -0.58
CA LEU A 197 22.17 -7.54 -0.45
C LEU A 197 21.63 -7.02 -1.78
N ALA A 198 22.45 -7.01 -2.83
CA ALA A 198 22.05 -6.56 -4.16
C ALA A 198 20.83 -7.35 -4.66
N ASN A 199 20.86 -8.66 -4.44
CA ASN A 199 19.77 -9.56 -4.73
C ASN A 199 18.50 -9.27 -3.91
N ALA A 200 18.62 -8.94 -2.62
CA ALA A 200 17.48 -8.53 -1.81
C ALA A 200 16.88 -7.22 -2.34
N ARG A 201 17.73 -6.23 -2.62
CA ARG A 201 17.33 -4.91 -3.14
C ARG A 201 16.65 -5.00 -4.50
N LEU A 202 17.16 -5.81 -5.42
CA LEU A 202 16.50 -6.05 -6.71
C LEU A 202 15.07 -6.58 -6.50
N GLY A 203 14.88 -7.53 -5.58
CA GLY A 203 13.56 -8.03 -5.20
C GLY A 203 12.66 -6.95 -4.63
N LEU A 204 13.17 -6.12 -3.71
CA LEU A 204 12.43 -4.98 -3.14
C LEU A 204 12.09 -3.92 -4.21
N GLY A 205 12.96 -3.71 -5.20
CA GLY A 205 12.73 -2.83 -6.34
C GLY A 205 11.54 -3.30 -7.18
N THR A 206 11.52 -4.58 -7.57
CA THR A 206 10.37 -5.18 -8.27
C THR A 206 9.08 -5.10 -7.44
N LEU A 207 9.17 -5.26 -6.12
CA LEU A 207 8.03 -5.12 -5.22
C LEU A 207 7.51 -3.69 -5.16
N ASN A 208 8.40 -2.69 -5.12
CA ASN A 208 8.02 -1.28 -5.17
C ASN A 208 7.31 -0.91 -6.49
N GLU A 209 7.77 -1.43 -7.62
CA GLU A 209 7.10 -1.26 -8.93
C GLU A 209 5.72 -1.92 -8.94
N SER A 210 5.61 -3.12 -8.35
CA SER A 210 4.33 -3.81 -8.19
C SER A 210 3.36 -3.03 -7.30
N PHE A 211 3.84 -2.45 -6.19
CA PHE A 211 3.01 -1.59 -5.34
C PHE A 211 2.54 -0.33 -6.06
N ALA A 212 3.40 0.31 -6.86
CA ALA A 212 3.02 1.49 -7.64
C ALA A 212 1.89 1.16 -8.65
N THR A 213 1.98 0.00 -9.31
CA THR A 213 0.92 -0.49 -10.21
C THR A 213 -0.36 -0.77 -9.43
N THR A 214 -0.25 -1.50 -8.32
CA THR A 214 -1.36 -1.90 -7.43
C THR A 214 -2.05 -0.68 -6.80
N GLN A 215 -1.32 0.42 -6.58
CA GLN A 215 -1.87 1.67 -6.05
C GLN A 215 -2.89 2.30 -7.02
N GLY A 216 -2.62 2.26 -8.32
CA GLY A 216 -3.58 2.69 -9.34
C GLY A 216 -4.85 1.83 -9.34
N ASP A 217 -4.67 0.51 -9.34
CA ASP A 217 -5.78 -0.44 -9.34
C ASP A 217 -6.64 -0.35 -8.07
N SER A 218 -6.00 -0.21 -6.91
CA SER A 218 -6.70 -0.05 -5.62
C SER A 218 -7.43 1.28 -5.52
N GLN A 219 -6.91 2.36 -6.11
CA GLN A 219 -7.63 3.63 -6.20
C GLN A 219 -8.89 3.52 -7.06
N ALA A 220 -8.78 2.86 -8.22
CA ALA A 220 -9.93 2.62 -9.08
C ALA A 220 -10.96 1.67 -8.42
N ALA A 221 -10.52 0.65 -7.69
CA ALA A 221 -11.41 -0.25 -6.96
C ALA A 221 -12.15 0.47 -5.83
N ALA A 222 -11.45 1.31 -5.05
CA ALA A 222 -12.06 2.09 -3.98
C ALA A 222 -13.12 3.09 -4.51
N ALA A 223 -12.85 3.73 -5.66
CA ALA A 223 -13.82 4.62 -6.30
C ALA A 223 -15.09 3.86 -6.75
N ASP A 224 -14.92 2.75 -7.48
CA ASP A 224 -16.04 1.92 -7.92
C ASP A 224 -16.89 1.42 -6.75
N SER A 225 -16.24 1.03 -5.64
CA SER A 225 -16.94 0.56 -4.44
C SER A 225 -17.67 1.68 -3.69
N ALA A 226 -17.10 2.89 -3.65
CA ALA A 226 -17.77 4.04 -3.06
C ALA A 226 -18.98 4.47 -3.89
N ASP A 227 -18.90 4.39 -5.23
CA ASP A 227 -20.03 4.63 -6.13
C ASP A 227 -21.15 3.62 -5.91
N LEU A 228 -20.79 2.34 -5.77
CA LEU A 228 -21.72 1.27 -5.44
C LEU A 228 -22.40 1.51 -4.09
N ALA A 229 -21.64 1.84 -3.04
CA ALA A 229 -22.17 2.14 -1.71
C ALA A 229 -23.15 3.33 -1.75
N ARG A 230 -22.81 4.41 -2.47
CA ARG A 230 -23.71 5.55 -2.67
C ARG A 230 -24.99 5.16 -3.40
N HIS A 231 -24.89 4.31 -4.42
CA HIS A 231 -26.06 3.83 -5.16
C HIS A 231 -27.02 3.03 -4.27
N PHE A 232 -26.50 2.10 -3.46
CA PHE A 232 -27.34 1.34 -2.52
C PHE A 232 -27.89 2.18 -1.37
N ALA A 233 -27.11 3.14 -0.85
CA ALA A 233 -27.60 4.06 0.16
C ALA A 233 -28.77 4.91 -0.35
N ALA A 234 -28.68 5.41 -1.59
CA ALA A 234 -29.76 6.13 -2.24
C ALA A 234 -30.99 5.23 -2.51
N ALA A 235 -30.77 3.96 -2.85
CA ALA A 235 -31.87 3.00 -3.04
C ALA A 235 -32.57 2.61 -1.74
N ALA A 236 -31.84 2.53 -0.62
CA ALA A 236 -32.38 2.23 0.71
C ALA A 236 -33.07 3.43 1.37
N ASN A 237 -32.72 4.65 0.96
CA ASN A 237 -33.36 5.88 1.41
C ASN A 237 -33.79 6.73 0.20
N PRO A 238 -34.81 6.29 -0.55
CA PRO A 238 -35.31 7.07 -1.68
C PRO A 238 -35.85 8.39 -1.14
N THR A 239 -35.20 9.50 -1.50
CA THR A 239 -35.73 10.84 -1.23
C THR A 239 -37.18 10.86 -1.71
N PRO A 240 -38.18 11.13 -0.85
CA PRO A 240 -39.56 11.15 -1.28
C PRO A 240 -39.68 12.20 -2.38
N SER A 241 -40.08 11.76 -3.58
CA SER A 241 -40.49 12.67 -4.64
C SER A 241 -41.51 13.62 -4.04
N ALA A 242 -41.20 14.91 -4.01
CA ALA A 242 -42.17 15.93 -3.66
C ALA A 242 -43.37 15.76 -4.59
N ALA A 243 -44.43 15.13 -4.07
CA ALA A 243 -45.73 15.17 -4.68
C ALA A 243 -46.11 16.65 -4.80
N GLN A 244 -46.39 17.08 -6.03
CA GLN A 244 -47.50 17.99 -6.32
C GLN A 244 -47.70 19.13 -5.29
N GLN A 245 -46.74 20.06 -5.18
CA GLN A 245 -47.15 21.43 -4.89
C GLN A 245 -47.72 22.01 -6.19
N HIS A 246 -48.96 21.62 -6.50
CA HIS A 246 -49.88 22.56 -7.14
C HIS A 246 -49.97 23.76 -6.20
N GLN A 247 -49.30 24.86 -6.53
CA GLN A 247 -49.80 26.17 -6.16
C GLN A 247 -51.00 26.45 -7.07
N PRO A 248 -52.24 26.47 -6.55
CA PRO A 248 -53.32 27.06 -7.30
C PRO A 248 -53.02 28.56 -7.43
N ALA A 249 -52.99 29.06 -8.66
CA ALA A 249 -53.00 30.49 -8.93
C ALA A 249 -54.34 31.05 -8.42
N ALA A 250 -54.36 31.55 -7.19
CA ALA A 250 -55.43 32.40 -6.70
C ALA A 250 -55.29 33.77 -7.37
N GLY A 251 -56.41 34.22 -7.96
CA GLY A 251 -56.48 35.31 -8.91
C GLY A 251 -56.09 36.68 -8.38
N ASP A 252 -55.72 37.54 -9.32
CA ASP A 252 -55.61 38.98 -9.11
C ASP A 252 -56.45 39.65 -10.20
N GLU A 253 -57.77 39.68 -9.95
CA GLU A 253 -58.69 40.53 -10.68
C GLU A 253 -58.96 41.78 -9.83
N ALA A 254 -58.75 42.93 -10.46
CA ALA A 254 -59.27 44.27 -10.14
C ALA A 254 -58.56 45.11 -9.07
N HIS A 255 -57.74 46.08 -9.52
CA HIS A 255 -58.19 47.49 -9.53
C HIS A 255 -57.22 48.43 -10.27
N LYS A 256 -57.70 49.06 -11.34
CA LYS A 256 -57.26 50.41 -11.77
C LYS A 256 -58.01 51.44 -10.93
N PRO A 257 -57.37 52.56 -10.57
CA PRO A 257 -57.70 53.83 -11.23
C PRO A 257 -56.43 54.64 -11.62
N LYS A 258 -56.41 55.29 -12.78
CA LYS A 258 -56.47 56.77 -13.01
C LYS A 258 -55.41 57.55 -12.21
N GLU A 259 -54.69 58.54 -12.71
CA GLU A 259 -54.72 59.40 -13.89
C GLU A 259 -53.42 60.22 -13.78
N SER A 260 -52.93 60.77 -14.90
CA SER A 260 -51.94 61.86 -14.98
C SER A 260 -50.52 61.55 -14.47
N GLU A 261 -49.42 62.12 -14.90
CA GLU A 261 -49.00 62.95 -16.03
C GLU A 261 -47.50 63.23 -15.71
N ILE A 262 -46.78 63.75 -16.70
CA ILE A 262 -45.55 64.54 -16.52
C ILE A 262 -44.20 63.81 -16.46
N ALA A 263 -43.50 64.01 -17.58
CA ALA A 263 -42.07 64.27 -17.75
C ALA A 263 -41.13 63.05 -17.78
N SER A 264 -40.64 62.67 -18.96
CA SER A 264 -39.65 63.37 -19.79
C SER A 264 -38.22 62.95 -19.43
N ARG A 265 -37.58 62.39 -20.46
CA ARG A 265 -36.19 62.60 -20.89
C ARG A 265 -35.05 61.77 -20.27
N LEU A 266 -34.42 61.05 -21.21
CA LEU A 266 -32.97 60.90 -21.46
C LEU A 266 -32.28 59.59 -21.03
N ARG A 267 -32.55 58.52 -21.80
CA ARG A 267 -31.49 57.75 -22.51
C ARG A 267 -31.46 58.29 -23.94
N GLY A 268 -30.36 58.44 -24.66
CA GLY A 268 -28.96 58.13 -24.42
C GLY A 268 -28.15 58.74 -25.56
N LEU A 269 -26.84 58.84 -25.34
CA LEU A 269 -25.84 58.74 -26.40
C LEU A 269 -25.96 57.39 -27.09
#